data_AF-A0A388NW86-F1
#
_entry.id   AF-A0A388NW86-F1
#
_cell.length_a   1.000
_cell.length_b   1.000
_cell.length_c   1.000
_cell.angle_alpha   90.00
_cell.angle_beta   90.00
_cell.angle_gamma   90.00
#
_symmetry.space_group_name_H-M   'P 1'
#
loop_
_entity.id
_entity.type
_entity.pdbx_description
1 polymer ?
#
loop_
_entity_poly.entity_id
_entity_poly.type
_entity_poly.pdbx_seq_one_letter_code
_entity_poly.pdbx_strand_id
1 'polypeptide(L)' 'MCPDVFELRSDGFLYVLNENPPAELHESVIAAEEICPTGAITIEQ' A
#
# COMPACT_ATOMS: atom_id res chain seq x y z
N MET A 1 -4.57 6.30 -0.09
CA MET A 1 -3.15 5.92 0.12
C MET A 1 -2.97 5.58 1.59
N CYS A 2 -2.25 4.50 1.89
CA CYS A 2 -2.03 4.00 3.26
C CYS A 2 -0.55 4.24 3.65
N PRO A 3 -0.19 5.42 4.20
CA PRO A 3 1.21 5.80 4.43
C PRO A 3 1.90 4.96 5.52
N ASP A 4 1.14 4.34 6.41
CA ASP A 4 1.66 3.42 7.44
C ASP A 4 2.16 2.09 6.84
N VAL A 5 1.80 1.80 5.58
CA VAL A 5 2.13 0.57 4.86
C VAL A 5 2.96 0.84 3.61
N PHE A 6 2.79 2.00 2.98
CA PHE A 6 3.46 2.34 1.73
C PHE A 6 4.16 3.70 1.79
N GLU A 7 5.37 3.78 1.26
CA GLU A 7 6.15 5.01 1.18
C GLU A 7 6.57 5.29 -0.26
N LEU A 8 6.22 6.47 -0.79
CA LEU A 8 6.79 6.97 -2.04
C LEU A 8 8.09 7.70 -1.72
N ARG A 9 9.21 7.20 -2.23
CA ARG A 9 10.51 7.80 -1.99
C ARG A 9 10.92 8.76 -3.10
N SER A 10 12.01 9.49 -2.86
CA SER A 10 12.56 10.47 -3.79
C SER A 10 13.09 9.87 -5.10
N ASP A 11 13.30 8.55 -5.15
CA ASP A 11 13.64 7.79 -6.35
C ASP A 11 12.44 7.53 -7.27
N GLY A 12 11.23 7.90 -6.83
CA GLY A 12 10.00 7.74 -7.60
C GLY A 12 9.36 6.35 -7.49
N PHE A 13 9.86 5.48 -6.60
CA PHE A 13 9.28 4.16 -6.37
C PHE A 13 8.46 4.11 -5.08
N LEU A 14 7.41 3.29 -5.11
CA LEU A 14 6.60 2.97 -3.95
C LEU A 14 7.19 1.75 -3.24
N TYR A 15 7.45 1.88 -1.94
CA TYR A 15 8.02 0.84 -1.09
C TYR A 15 6.99 0.36 -0.09
N VAL A 16 7.00 -0.95 0.21
CA VAL A 16 6.22 -1.52 1.31
C VAL A 16 7.01 -1.36 2.61
N LEU A 17 6.43 -0.64 3.57
CA LEU A 17 6.98 -0.45 4.93
C LEU A 17 6.62 -1.62 5.85
N ASN A 18 5.44 -2.22 5.66
CA ASN A 18 4.95 -3.34 6.45
C ASN A 18 4.18 -4.33 5.58
N GLU A 19 4.79 -5.48 5.28
CA GLU A 19 4.18 -6.53 4.46
C GLU A 19 3.01 -7.26 5.16
N ASN A 20 2.96 -7.19 6.50
CA ASN A 20 1.93 -7.84 7.30
C ASN A 20 1.27 -6.81 8.24
N PRO A 21 0.48 -5.86 7.69
CA PRO A 21 -0.15 -4.83 8.48
C PRO A 21 -1.23 -5.40 9.41
N PRO A 22 -1.44 -4.78 10.58
CA PRO A 22 -2.52 -5.18 11.49
C PRO A 22 -3.88 -5.06 10.80
N ALA A 23 -4.86 -5.86 11.28
CA ALA A 23 -6.20 -5.95 10.70
C ALA A 23 -6.93 -4.60 10.57
N GLU A 24 -6.65 -3.66 11.48
CA GLU A 24 -7.18 -2.30 11.45
C GLU A 24 -6.79 -1.50 10.19
N LEU A 25 -5.69 -1.87 9.53
CA LEU A 25 -5.23 -1.24 8.30
C LEU A 25 -5.67 -1.98 7.04
N HIS A 26 -6.31 -3.15 7.14
CA HIS A 26 -6.67 -3.96 5.96
C HIS A 26 -7.60 -3.21 5.01
N GLU A 27 -8.61 -2.52 5.53
CA GLU A 27 -9.51 -1.68 4.69
C GLU A 27 -8.74 -0.55 3.99
N SER A 28 -7.77 0.05 4.68
CA SER A 28 -6.93 1.12 4.11
C SER A 28 -5.99 0.61 3.03
N VAL A 29 -5.51 -0.63 3.15
CA VAL A 29 -4.65 -1.30 2.17
C VAL A 29 -5.46 -1.70 0.94
N ILE A 30 -6.66 -2.26 1.11
CA ILE A 30 -7.60 -2.58 0.01
C ILE A 30 -7.99 -1.31 -0.75
N ALA A 31 -8.37 -0.25 -0.05
CA ALA A 31 -8.68 1.02 -0.70
C ALA A 31 -7.47 1.62 -1.44
N ALA A 32 -6.24 1.36 -0.97
CA ALA A 32 -5.03 1.81 -1.65
C ALA A 32 -4.78 1.04 -2.97
N GLU A 33 -5.06 -0.27 -3.00
CA GLU A 33 -5.05 -1.08 -4.22
C GLU A 33 -6.07 -0.56 -5.25
N GLU A 34 -7.33 -0.37 -4.85
CA GLU A 34 -8.43 0.02 -5.76
C GLU A 34 -8.20 1.38 -6.43
N ILE A 35 -7.61 2.34 -5.71
CA ILE A 35 -7.37 3.69 -6.25
C ILE A 35 -6.01 3.83 -6.94
N CYS A 36 -5.17 2.78 -6.96
CA CYS A 36 -3.82 2.85 -7.49
C CYS A 36 -3.83 3.01 -9.02
N PRO A 37 -3.45 4.18 -9.58
CA PRO A 37 -3.58 4.44 -11.02
C PRO A 37 -2.62 3.60 -11.87
N THR A 38 -1.51 3.16 -11.29
CA THR A 38 -0.47 2.38 -11.97
C THR A 38 -0.58 0.88 -11.73
N GLY A 39 -1.50 0.44 -10.86
CA GLY A 39 -1.57 -0.97 -10.43
C GLY A 39 -0.33 -1.46 -9.69
N ALA A 40 0.38 -0.56 -8.98
CA ALA A 40 1.62 -0.89 -8.26
C ALA A 40 1.38 -1.58 -6.90
N ILE A 41 0.13 -1.64 -6.44
CA ILE A 41 -0.26 -2.27 -5.18
C ILE A 41 -1.06 -3.52 -5.56
N THR A 42 -0.75 -4.65 -4.91
CA THR A 42 -1.47 -5.92 -5.06
C THR A 42 -1.51 -6.62 -3.70
N ILE A 43 -2.65 -7.21 -3.36
CA ILE A 43 -2.84 -7.91 -2.09
C ILE A 43 -3.02 -9.41 -2.36
N GLU A 44 -2.21 -10.24 -1.71
CA GLU A 44 -2.38 -11.70 -1.73
C GLU A 44 -3.27 -12.15 -0.56
N GLN A 45 -4.15 -13.14 -0.80
CA GLN A 45 -5.12 -13.68 0.16
C GLN A 45 -4.58 -14.91 0.89
#